data_AF-A0A8T4YH33-F1
#
_entry.id   AF-A0A8T4YH33-F1
#
_cell.length_a   1.000
_cell.length_b   1.000
_cell.length_c   1.000
_cell.angle_alpha   90.00
_cell.angle_beta   90.00
_cell.angle_gamma   90.00
#
_symmetry.space_group_name_H-M   'P 1'
#
loop_
_entity.id
_entity.type
_entity.pdbx_description
1 polymer ?
#
loop_
_entity_poly.entity_id
_entity_poly.type
_entity_poly.pdbx_seq_one_letter_code
_entity_poly.pdbx_strand_id
1 'polypeptide(L)'
;MLEVVVFIDGQRLLNHTGIAKFNEVEAVATASRAIYKEQIYILNDYFMIKRWTTGRSLKLADGLSCRPALGLSIKLNYMIEKASLKTPYRLPSPIWLTLMVRKFRENQLTKVMLINVLKTMRDLCIGRLTMSRLTRQTY
;
A
#
# COMPACT_ATOMS: atom_id res chain seq x y z
N MET A 1 14.41 -26.11 14.21
CA MET A 1 13.97 -24.78 13.74
C MET A 1 12.65 -24.52 14.46
N LEU A 2 12.64 -23.66 15.50
CA LEU A 2 11.45 -23.43 16.31
C LEU A 2 10.49 -22.51 15.54
N GLU A 3 9.31 -23.02 15.19
CA GLU A 3 8.22 -22.21 14.66
C GLU A 3 7.69 -21.31 15.79
N VAL A 4 7.94 -20.00 15.68
CA VAL A 4 7.33 -19.02 16.58
C VAL A 4 5.90 -18.80 16.10
N VAL A 5 4.95 -19.44 16.77
CA VAL A 5 3.53 -19.21 16.55
C VAL A 5 3.11 -17.96 17.32
N VAL A 6 2.84 -16.88 16.60
CA VAL A 6 2.28 -15.65 17.18
C VAL A 6 0.77 -15.86 17.33
N PHE A 7 0.31 -16.09 18.56
CA PHE A 7 -1.12 -16.17 18.87
C PHE A 7 -1.69 -14.77 19.07
N ILE A 8 -2.67 -14.41 18.25
CA ILE A 8 -3.36 -13.12 18.31
C ILE A 8 -4.82 -13.38 18.69
N ASP A 9 -5.22 -12.94 19.89
CA ASP A 9 -6.60 -13.03 20.37
C ASP A 9 -7.45 -11.92 19.72
N GLY A 10 -8.27 -12.33 18.75
CA GLY A 10 -9.14 -11.43 18.00
C GLY A 10 -10.21 -10.75 18.84
N GLN A 11 -10.74 -11.40 19.89
CA GLN A 11 -11.78 -10.81 20.74
C GLN A 11 -11.20 -9.67 21.59
N ARG A 12 -10.02 -9.89 22.17
CA ARG A 12 -9.34 -8.84 22.95
C ARG A 12 -8.95 -7.64 22.09
N LEU A 13 -8.55 -7.85 20.83
CA LEU A 13 -8.28 -6.77 19.89
C LEU A 13 -9.52 -5.97 19.52
N LEU A 14 -10.64 -6.64 19.24
CA LEU A 14 -11.89 -5.98 18.88
C LEU A 14 -12.50 -5.18 20.05
N ASN A 15 -12.29 -5.65 21.28
CA ASN A 15 -12.77 -5.00 22.49
C ASN A 15 -11.82 -3.91 23.03
N HIS A 16 -10.63 -3.75 22.43
CA HIS A 16 -9.70 -2.71 22.83
C HIS A 16 -10.12 -1.36 22.23
N THR A 17 -10.69 -0.49 23.05
CA THR A 17 -11.05 0.88 22.67
C THR A 17 -10.00 1.86 23.18
N GLY A 18 -9.24 2.46 22.28
CA GLY A 18 -8.34 3.58 22.57
C GLY A 18 -8.71 4.80 21.73
N ILE A 19 -8.49 6.00 22.26
CA ILE A 19 -8.58 7.23 21.46
C ILE A 19 -7.35 7.27 20.56
N ALA A 20 -7.48 6.73 19.36
CA ALA A 20 -6.44 6.88 18.35
C ALA A 20 -6.57 8.27 17.71
N LYS A 21 -5.57 9.12 17.94
CA LYS A 21 -5.40 10.39 17.23
C LYS A 21 -4.86 10.07 15.84
N PHE A 22 -5.76 9.66 14.95
CA PHE A 22 -5.37 9.46 13.57
C PHE A 22 -5.32 10.80 12.83
N ASN A 23 -4.27 11.05 12.04
CA ASN A 23 -4.03 12.34 11.37
C ASN A 23 -3.91 12.18 9.84
N GLU A 24 -3.87 13.30 9.13
CA GLU A 24 -3.74 13.36 7.67
C GLU A 24 -2.50 12.63 7.14
N VAL A 25 -1.44 12.54 7.95
CA VAL A 25 -0.20 11.80 7.65
C VAL A 25 -0.46 10.31 7.52
N GLU A 26 -1.28 9.73 8.38
CA GLU A 26 -1.56 8.31 8.36
C GLU A 26 -2.45 7.92 7.21
N ALA A 27 -3.31 8.82 6.71
CA ALA A 27 -4.04 8.59 5.47
C ALA A 27 -3.05 8.41 4.30
N VAL A 28 -2.05 9.30 4.19
CA VAL A 28 -1.02 9.23 3.14
C VAL A 28 -0.13 8.01 3.32
N ALA A 29 0.27 7.69 4.55
CA ALA A 29 1.09 6.52 4.86
C ALA A 29 0.34 5.22 4.56
N THR A 30 -0.93 5.12 4.97
CA THR A 30 -1.80 3.97 4.70
C THR A 30 -1.99 3.75 3.21
N ALA A 31 -2.34 4.82 2.47
CA ALA A 31 -2.46 4.75 1.01
C ALA A 31 -1.13 4.32 0.36
N SER A 32 -0.01 4.89 0.80
CA SER A 32 1.30 4.53 0.26
C SER A 32 1.67 3.08 0.54
N ARG A 33 1.37 2.58 1.74
CA ARG A 33 1.62 1.20 2.15
C ARG A 33 0.78 0.23 1.33
N ALA A 34 -0.54 0.43 1.26
CA ALA A 34 -1.46 -0.43 0.54
C ALA A 34 -1.13 -0.50 -0.95
N ILE A 35 -0.84 0.65 -1.58
CA ILE A 35 -0.60 0.73 -3.02
C ILE A 35 0.83 0.31 -3.40
N TYR A 36 1.86 0.88 -2.77
CA TYR A 36 3.23 0.65 -3.24
C TYR A 36 3.88 -0.59 -2.65
N LYS A 37 3.60 -0.93 -1.39
CA LYS A 37 4.26 -2.04 -0.68
C LYS A 37 3.45 -3.33 -0.77
N GLU A 38 2.18 -3.29 -0.39
CA GLU A 38 1.37 -4.50 -0.20
C GLU A 38 0.59 -4.90 -1.46
N GLN A 39 0.35 -3.96 -2.37
CA GLN A 39 -0.45 -4.14 -3.59
C GLN A 39 -1.87 -4.64 -3.32
N ILE A 40 -2.35 -4.53 -2.08
CA ILE A 40 -3.61 -5.09 -1.62
C ILE A 40 -4.28 -4.03 -0.76
N TYR A 41 -5.54 -3.79 -1.07
CA TYR A 41 -6.38 -2.76 -0.46
C TYR A 41 -7.42 -3.44 0.42
N ILE A 42 -7.28 -3.27 1.74
CA ILE A 42 -8.14 -3.92 2.72
C ILE A 42 -9.19 -2.97 3.28
N LEU A 43 -10.19 -3.53 3.98
CA LEU A 43 -11.28 -2.76 4.56
C LEU A 43 -10.79 -1.70 5.58
N ASN A 44 -9.71 -2.00 6.31
CA ASN A 44 -9.10 -1.03 7.22
C ASN A 44 -8.55 0.19 6.47
N ASP A 45 -7.89 -0.03 5.32
CA ASP A 45 -7.38 1.08 4.50
C ASP A 45 -8.55 1.93 3.98
N TYR A 46 -9.67 1.30 3.60
CA TYR A 46 -10.89 2.01 3.20
C TYR A 46 -11.34 3.00 4.27
N PHE A 47 -11.52 2.55 5.52
CA PHE A 47 -11.98 3.40 6.62
C PHE A 47 -10.98 4.51 6.94
N MET A 48 -9.68 4.18 6.94
CA MET A 48 -8.62 5.15 7.17
C MET A 48 -8.64 6.27 6.14
N ILE A 49 -8.69 5.92 4.86
CA ILE A 49 -8.66 6.91 3.77
C ILE A 49 -9.96 7.69 3.70
N LYS A 50 -11.12 7.04 3.91
CA LYS A 50 -12.41 7.72 3.90
C LYS A 50 -12.51 8.78 5.00
N ARG A 51 -11.98 8.48 6.18
CA ARG A 51 -12.11 9.35 7.36
C ARG A 51 -11.10 10.50 7.36
N TRP A 52 -9.89 10.27 6.87
CA TRP A 52 -8.75 11.18 7.09
C TRP A 52 -8.22 11.84 5.82
N THR A 53 -8.87 11.64 4.68
CA THR A 53 -8.54 12.37 3.45
C THR A 53 -9.13 13.77 3.48
N THR A 54 -8.28 14.78 3.60
CA THR A 54 -8.66 16.20 3.58
C THR A 54 -7.80 16.98 2.58
N GLY A 55 -8.07 18.27 2.39
CA GLY A 55 -7.20 19.14 1.58
C GLY A 55 -5.75 19.17 2.06
N ARG A 56 -5.50 18.97 3.37
CA ARG A 56 -4.15 18.91 3.94
C ARG A 56 -3.44 17.61 3.61
N SER A 57 -4.13 16.46 3.66
CA SER A 57 -3.53 15.18 3.25
C SER A 57 -3.14 15.17 1.78
N LEU A 58 -3.94 15.85 0.93
CA LEU A 58 -3.62 16.05 -0.48
C LEU A 58 -2.35 16.88 -0.68
N LYS A 59 -2.20 18.01 0.01
CA LYS A 59 -0.97 18.83 -0.04
C LYS A 59 0.25 18.06 0.49
N LEU A 60 0.08 17.29 1.56
CA LEU A 60 1.15 16.45 2.10
C LEU A 60 1.56 15.35 1.11
N ALA A 61 0.58 14.71 0.45
CA ALA A 61 0.84 13.70 -0.56
C ALA A 61 1.57 14.28 -1.78
N ASP A 62 1.31 15.54 -2.14
CA ASP A 62 2.04 16.25 -3.20
C ASP A 62 3.51 16.46 -2.78
N GLY A 63 3.75 16.95 -1.56
CA GLY A 63 5.11 17.17 -1.03
C GLY A 63 5.95 15.89 -0.89
N LEU A 64 5.31 14.73 -0.74
CA LEU A 64 5.98 13.43 -0.63
C LEU A 64 5.99 12.62 -1.95
N SER A 65 5.48 13.20 -3.04
CA SER A 65 5.27 12.51 -4.34
C SER A 65 4.45 11.21 -4.20
N CYS A 66 3.51 11.18 -3.25
CA CYS A 66 2.60 10.08 -2.99
C CYS A 66 1.17 10.37 -3.48
N ARG A 67 0.95 11.50 -4.16
CA ARG A 67 -0.35 11.89 -4.72
C ARG A 67 -1.00 10.81 -5.60
N PRO A 68 -0.27 10.09 -6.48
CA PRO A 68 -0.88 9.02 -7.28
C PRO A 68 -1.44 7.87 -6.44
N ALA A 69 -0.78 7.50 -5.35
CA ALA A 69 -1.26 6.45 -4.44
C ALA A 69 -2.51 6.90 -3.69
N LEU A 70 -2.50 8.10 -3.11
CA LEU A 70 -3.67 8.64 -2.43
C LEU A 70 -4.85 8.80 -3.39
N GLY A 71 -4.62 9.26 -4.62
CA GLY A 71 -5.64 9.38 -5.65
C GLY A 71 -6.26 8.02 -6.04
N LEU A 72 -5.44 6.98 -6.21
CA LEU A 72 -5.95 5.64 -6.49
C LEU A 72 -6.76 5.09 -5.31
N SER A 73 -6.29 5.29 -4.09
CA SER A 73 -7.00 4.93 -2.87
C SER A 73 -8.39 5.59 -2.76
N ILE A 74 -8.50 6.88 -3.07
CA ILE A 74 -9.81 7.58 -3.11
C ILE A 74 -10.72 6.96 -4.18
N LYS A 75 -10.17 6.65 -5.37
CA LYS A 75 -10.93 6.00 -6.44
C LYS A 75 -11.40 4.60 -6.04
N LEU A 76 -10.57 3.82 -5.34
CA LEU A 76 -10.93 2.52 -4.80
C LEU A 76 -12.08 2.65 -3.78
N ASN A 77 -12.01 3.61 -2.87
CA ASN A 77 -13.10 3.89 -1.93
C ASN A 77 -14.42 4.18 -2.63
N TYR A 78 -14.39 5.01 -3.67
CA TYR A 78 -15.57 5.31 -4.46
C TYR A 78 -16.17 4.07 -5.16
N MET A 79 -15.31 3.18 -5.68
CA MET A 79 -15.77 1.92 -6.30
C MET A 79 -16.35 0.94 -5.28
N ILE A 80 -15.82 0.92 -4.06
CA ILE A 80 -16.34 0.12 -2.93
C ILE A 80 -17.72 0.65 -2.52
N GLU A 81 -17.88 1.97 -2.39
CA GLU A 81 -19.16 2.59 -2.04
C GLU A 81 -20.25 2.33 -3.07
N LYS A 82 -19.88 2.28 -4.35
CA LYS A 82 -20.77 1.90 -5.45
C LYS A 82 -21.00 0.38 -5.57
N ALA A 83 -20.53 -0.41 -4.61
CA ALA A 83 -20.56 -1.87 -4.63
C ALA A 83 -19.97 -2.50 -5.91
N SER A 84 -19.15 -1.75 -6.66
CA SER A 84 -18.50 -2.22 -7.89
C SER A 84 -17.24 -3.04 -7.61
N LEU A 85 -16.73 -2.97 -6.37
CA LEU A 85 -15.51 -3.61 -5.95
C LEU A 85 -15.64 -4.08 -4.50
N LYS A 86 -15.21 -5.31 -4.21
CA LYS A 86 -15.21 -5.89 -2.86
C LYS A 86 -13.80 -5.91 -2.29
N THR A 87 -13.67 -5.66 -0.99
CA THR A 87 -12.41 -5.80 -0.24
C THR A 87 -12.30 -7.21 0.36
N PRO A 88 -11.09 -7.79 0.47
CA PRO A 88 -9.80 -7.23 0.06
C PRO A 88 -9.64 -7.24 -1.47
N TYR A 89 -9.04 -6.17 -2.01
CA TYR A 89 -8.81 -6.03 -3.45
C TYR A 89 -7.32 -5.97 -3.77
N ARG A 90 -6.86 -6.86 -4.64
CA ARG A 90 -5.47 -6.86 -5.11
C ARG A 90 -5.35 -5.98 -6.36
N LEU A 91 -4.37 -5.09 -6.35
CA LEU A 91 -4.07 -4.25 -7.50
C LEU A 91 -3.53 -5.11 -8.65
N PRO A 92 -4.06 -4.95 -9.87
CA PRO A 92 -3.46 -5.54 -11.06
C PRO A 92 -2.01 -5.06 -11.24
N SER A 93 -1.11 -6.00 -11.48
CA SER A 93 0.33 -5.74 -11.64
C SER A 93 0.65 -4.65 -12.69
N PRO A 94 -0.04 -4.53 -13.84
CA PRO A 94 0.22 -3.45 -14.80
C PRO A 94 -0.06 -2.05 -14.23
N ILE A 95 -1.13 -1.92 -13.44
CA ILE A 95 -1.50 -0.65 -12.80
C ILE A 95 -0.45 -0.29 -11.74
N TRP A 96 -0.05 -1.27 -10.93
CA TRP A 96 0.99 -1.07 -9.93
C TRP A 96 2.34 -0.66 -10.54
N LEU A 97 2.77 -1.34 -11.60
CA LEU A 97 4.02 -1.01 -12.32
C LEU A 97 4.00 0.43 -12.83
N THR A 98 2.88 0.86 -13.43
CA THR A 98 2.72 2.23 -13.93
C THR A 98 2.87 3.27 -12.81
N LEU A 99 2.28 3.00 -11.63
CA LEU A 99 2.40 3.88 -10.47
C LEU A 99 3.83 3.91 -9.91
N MET A 100 4.51 2.78 -9.89
CA MET A 100 5.91 2.70 -9.46
C MET A 100 6.81 3.48 -10.40
N VAL A 101 6.70 3.29 -11.72
CA VAL A 101 7.47 4.05 -12.72
C VAL A 101 7.24 5.56 -12.54
N ARG A 102 6.00 5.98 -12.33
CA ARG A 102 5.69 7.39 -12.08
C ARG A 102 6.35 7.90 -10.81
N LYS A 103 6.28 7.15 -9.70
CA LYS A 103 6.95 7.47 -8.44
C LYS A 103 8.47 7.57 -8.60
N PHE A 104 9.07 6.65 -9.34
CA PHE A 104 10.51 6.66 -9.64
C PHE A 104 10.92 7.86 -10.48
N ARG A 105 10.07 8.32 -11.40
CA ARG A 105 10.37 9.49 -12.24
C ARG A 105 10.37 10.78 -11.42
N GLU A 106 9.37 10.93 -10.55
CA GLU A 106 9.11 12.16 -9.77
C GLU A 106 10.06 12.31 -8.57
N ASN A 107 10.55 11.22 -7.95
CA ASN A 107 11.47 11.29 -6.81
C ASN A 107 12.90 10.85 -7.14
N GLN A 108 13.89 11.74 -6.92
CA GLN A 108 15.31 11.42 -7.10
C GLN A 108 15.81 10.31 -6.16
N LEU A 109 15.41 10.31 -4.89
CA LEU A 109 15.80 9.27 -3.92
C LEU A 109 15.32 7.87 -4.35
N THR A 110 14.17 7.81 -5.02
CA THR A 110 13.59 6.55 -5.46
C THR A 110 14.30 6.01 -6.72
N LYS A 111 14.92 6.88 -7.55
CA LYS A 111 15.76 6.44 -8.70
C LYS A 111 16.98 5.63 -8.27
N VAL A 112 17.65 6.06 -7.19
CA VAL A 112 18.80 5.33 -6.63
C VAL A 112 18.33 3.95 -6.13
N MET A 113 17.17 3.90 -5.47
CA MET A 113 16.56 2.64 -5.05
C MET A 113 16.20 1.75 -6.23
N LEU A 114 15.68 2.30 -7.34
CA LEU A 114 15.38 1.54 -8.56
C LEU A 114 16.64 0.90 -9.14
N ILE A 115 17.74 1.65 -9.25
CA ILE A 115 19.02 1.13 -9.77
C ILE A 115 19.52 0.00 -8.87
N ASN A 116 19.42 0.16 -7.55
CA ASN A 116 19.82 -0.89 -6.62
C ASN A 116 18.93 -2.12 -6.75
N VAL A 117 17.61 -1.97 -6.79
CA VAL A 117 16.67 -3.09 -7.00
C VAL A 117 16.92 -3.79 -8.34
N LEU A 118 17.20 -3.05 -9.42
CA LEU A 118 17.52 -3.63 -10.72
C LEU A 118 18.81 -4.45 -10.67
N LYS A 119 19.84 -3.94 -9.96
CA LYS A 119 21.09 -4.69 -9.71
C LYS A 119 20.81 -5.96 -8.91
N THR A 120 19.95 -5.91 -7.88
CA THR A 120 19.60 -7.08 -7.08
C THR A 120 18.72 -8.08 -7.82
N MET A 121 17.86 -7.63 -8.75
CA MET A 121 17.05 -8.50 -9.60
C MET A 121 17.85 -9.24 -10.66
N ARG A 122 19.00 -8.69 -11.07
CA ARG A 122 19.93 -9.33 -12.00
C ARG A 122 20.65 -10.54 -11.36
N ASP A 123 20.61 -10.65 -10.04
CA ASP A 123 21.03 -11.85 -9.32
C ASP A 123 19.97 -12.95 -9.50
N LEU A 124 20.36 -14.07 -10.14
CA LEU A 124 19.48 -15.18 -10.53
C LEU A 124 18.69 -15.77 -9.35
N CYS A 125 19.28 -15.78 -8.15
CA CYS A 125 18.65 -16.37 -6.97
C CYS A 125 17.58 -15.44 -6.38
N ILE A 126 17.93 -14.16 -6.20
CA ILE A 126 17.04 -13.13 -5.63
C ILE A 126 15.95 -12.75 -6.63
N GLY A 127 16.28 -12.67 -7.91
CA GLY A 127 15.33 -12.41 -8.99
C GLY A 127 14.22 -13.45 -9.03
N ARG A 128 14.55 -14.75 -8.96
CA ARG A 128 13.57 -15.84 -8.98
C ARG A 128 12.64 -15.83 -7.76
N LEU A 129 13.17 -15.54 -6.57
CA LEU A 129 12.39 -15.41 -5.33
C LEU A 129 11.47 -14.18 -5.35
N THR A 130 11.96 -13.07 -5.90
CA THR A 130 11.14 -11.85 -5.98
C THR A 130 10.05 -12.00 -7.02
N MET A 131 10.36 -12.65 -8.15
CA MET A 131 9.38 -12.92 -9.19
C MET A 131 8.30 -13.90 -8.72
N SER A 132 8.68 -14.95 -7.97
CA SER A 132 7.70 -15.90 -7.41
C SER A 132 6.75 -15.22 -6.43
N ARG A 133 7.20 -14.22 -5.66
CA ARG A 133 6.34 -13.40 -4.78
C ARG A 133 5.41 -12.46 -5.56
N LEU A 134 5.90 -11.88 -6.65
CA LEU A 134 5.11 -11.01 -7.55
C LEU A 134 4.01 -11.79 -8.28
N THR A 135 4.30 -13.00 -8.75
CA THR A 135 3.38 -13.84 -9.52
C THR A 135 2.51 -14.75 -8.65
N ARG A 136 2.73 -14.80 -7.33
CA ARG A 136 1.96 -15.66 -6.42
C ARG A 136 0.51 -15.19 -6.36
N GLN A 137 -0.43 -16.02 -6.79
CA GLN A 137 -1.87 -15.70 -6.82
C GLN A 137 -2.58 -15.93 -5.48
N THR A 138 -1.99 -16.71 -4.57
CA THR A 138 -2.60 -17.08 -3.28
C THR A 138 -1.69 -16.76 -2.09
N TYR A 139 -2.31 -16.30 -1.01
CA TYR A 139 -1.69 -16.06 0.30
C TYR A 139 -1.19 -17.36 0.92
#